data_AF-A0A4Y1RDI3-F1
#
_entry.id   AF-A0A4Y1RDI3-F1
#
_cell.length_a   1.000
_cell.length_b   1.000
_cell.length_c   1.000
_cell.angle_alpha   90.00
_cell.angle_beta   90.00
_cell.angle_gamma   90.00
#
_symmetry.space_group_name_H-M   'P 1'
#
loop_
_entity.id
_entity.type
_entity.pdbx_description
1 polymer ?
#
loop_
_entity_poly.entity_id
_entity_poly.type
_entity_poly.pdbx_seq_one_letter_code
_entity_poly.pdbx_strand_id
1 'polypeptide(L)'
;MEEQLKLQKYLSQEFEMKDLGDLKYFLGIEVARSKTGIFLSQRKYVMVILSETGMLGCKPADTPIEMNHKLCEDMDQEPTNKEQYQRLVGRLIYLAHTRPNIAYAVSVVSQFIHSSSIR
;
A
#
# COMPACT_ATOMS: atom_id res chain seq x y z
N MET A 1 22.13 16.76 -11.74
CA MET A 1 22.97 16.65 -10.52
C MET A 1 23.42 18.01 -10.00
N GLU A 2 23.92 18.91 -10.84
CA GLU A 2 24.40 20.23 -10.39
C GLU A 2 23.28 21.12 -9.79
N GLU A 3 22.08 21.10 -10.37
CA GLU A 3 20.90 21.81 -9.82
C GLU A 3 20.45 21.25 -8.47
N GLN A 4 20.48 19.92 -8.31
CA GLN A 4 20.11 19.26 -7.05
C GLN A 4 21.07 19.67 -5.92
N LEU A 5 22.37 19.78 -6.21
CA LEU A 5 23.38 20.25 -5.26
C LEU A 5 23.20 21.74 -4.91
N LYS A 6 22.87 22.58 -5.90
CA LYS A 6 22.57 24.01 -5.66
C LYS A 6 21.35 24.17 -4.75
N LEU A 7 20.28 23.42 -5.03
CA LEU A 7 19.07 23.43 -4.21
C LEU A 7 19.33 22.93 -2.79
N GLN A 8 20.08 21.83 -2.66
CA GLN A 8 20.46 21.30 -1.35
C GLN A 8 21.25 22.32 -0.53
N LYS A 9 22.21 23.03 -1.15
CA LYS A 9 22.96 24.10 -0.49
C LYS A 9 22.06 25.24 -0.03
N TYR A 10 21.19 25.73 -0.90
CA TYR A 10 20.25 26.79 -0.56
C TYR A 10 19.35 26.39 0.63
N LEU A 11 18.72 25.21 0.55
CA LEU A 11 17.86 24.73 1.62
C LEU A 11 18.62 24.49 2.93
N SER A 12 19.91 24.12 2.87
CA SER A 12 20.70 23.86 4.08
C SER A 12 21.10 25.12 4.84
N GLN A 13 20.98 26.29 4.21
CA GLN A 13 21.18 27.60 4.85
C GLN A 13 19.96 28.00 5.68
N GLU A 14 18.76 27.67 5.18
CA GLU A 14 17.49 28.04 5.81
C GLU A 14 16.95 26.95 6.76
N PHE A 15 17.30 25.70 6.53
CA PHE A 15 16.77 24.55 7.26
C PHE A 15 17.88 23.61 7.72
N GLU A 16 17.74 23.05 8.93
CA GLU A 16 18.55 21.92 9.37
C GLU A 16 18.28 20.71 8.48
N MET A 17 19.20 20.46 7.55
CA MET A 17 19.11 19.34 6.62
C MET A 17 20.19 18.32 6.86
N LYS A 18 19.79 17.05 6.74
CA LYS A 18 20.69 15.91 6.79
C LYS A 18 20.60 15.14 5.49
N ASP A 19 21.75 14.92 4.86
CA ASP A 19 21.85 14.00 3.74
C ASP A 19 21.88 12.56 4.28
N LEU A 20 20.91 11.75 3.86
CA LEU A 20 20.82 10.34 4.21
C LEU A 20 21.43 9.43 3.14
N GLY A 21 21.99 10.02 2.07
CA GLY A 21 22.52 9.34 0.91
C GLY A 21 21.42 8.78 0.02
N ASP A 22 21.72 7.66 -0.63
CA ASP A 22 20.80 7.01 -1.54
C ASP A 22 19.50 6.56 -0.85
N LEU A 23 18.37 6.77 -1.53
CA LEU A 23 17.07 6.30 -1.07
C LEU A 23 17.08 4.77 -0.97
N LYS A 24 16.96 4.25 0.26
CA LYS A 24 16.86 2.81 0.54
C LYS A 24 15.45 2.37 0.90
N TYR A 25 14.71 3.22 1.61
CA TYR A 25 13.35 2.94 2.08
C TYR A 25 12.53 4.21 2.05
N PHE A 26 11.31 4.13 1.53
CA PHE A 26 10.34 5.22 1.56
C PHE A 26 8.93 4.66 1.65
N LEU A 27 8.19 5.04 2.70
CA LEU A 27 6.79 4.66 2.91
C LEU A 27 6.49 3.14 2.81
N GLY A 28 7.47 2.28 3.15
CA GLY A 28 7.31 0.82 3.04
C GLY A 28 7.69 0.24 1.67
N ILE A 29 8.20 1.07 0.75
CA ILE A 29 8.89 0.66 -0.47
C ILE A 29 10.38 0.59 -0.17
N GLU A 30 10.96 -0.59 -0.35
CA GLU A 30 12.39 -0.83 -0.35
C GLU A 30 12.93 -0.55 -1.77
N VAL A 31 13.99 0.22 -1.84
CA VAL A 31 14.62 0.65 -3.10
C VAL A 31 16.01 0.04 -3.15
N ALA A 32 16.22 -0.87 -4.10
CA ALA A 32 17.52 -1.44 -4.40
C ALA A 32 18.04 -0.85 -5.71
N ARG A 33 19.27 -0.32 -5.69
CA ARG A 33 19.92 0.25 -6.87
C ARG A 33 21.05 -0.67 -7.33
N SER A 34 21.11 -0.90 -8.62
CA SER A 34 22.14 -1.72 -9.28
C SER A 34 22.66 -0.98 -10.50
N LYS A 35 23.78 -1.42 -11.06
CA LYS A 35 24.32 -0.86 -12.32
C LYS A 35 23.32 -1.00 -13.48
N THR A 36 22.43 -1.98 -13.42
CA THR A 36 21.43 -2.28 -14.46
C THR A 36 20.11 -1.55 -14.26
N GLY A 37 19.88 -0.91 -13.11
CA GLY A 37 18.63 -0.19 -12.85
C GLY A 37 18.21 -0.17 -11.38
N ILE A 38 16.96 0.26 -11.15
CA ILE A 38 16.34 0.40 -9.84
C ILE A 38 15.27 -0.68 -9.67
N PHE A 39 15.30 -1.38 -8.55
CA PHE A 39 14.30 -2.36 -8.16
C PHE A 39 13.52 -1.85 -6.94
N LEU A 40 12.20 -1.94 -7.02
CA LEU A 40 11.28 -1.53 -5.95
C LEU A 40 10.60 -2.76 -5.36
N SER A 41 10.62 -2.89 -4.03
CA SER A 41 10.00 -4.00 -3.29
C SER A 41 9.05 -3.43 -2.25
N GLN A 42 7.83 -3.97 -2.15
CA GLN A 42 6.94 -3.72 -1.00
C GLN A 42 6.74 -5.00 -0.15
N ARG A 43 7.64 -5.98 -0.28
CA ARG A 43 7.47 -7.29 0.38
C ARG A 43 7.29 -7.17 1.88
N LYS A 44 8.10 -6.34 2.55
CA LYS A 44 7.98 -6.11 3.99
C LYS A 44 6.61 -5.52 4.35
N TYR A 45 6.12 -4.56 3.59
CA TYR A 45 4.80 -3.97 3.80
C TYR A 45 3.66 -4.99 3.66
N VAL A 46 3.72 -5.84 2.64
CA VAL A 46 2.78 -6.95 2.44
C VAL A 46 2.79 -7.91 3.61
N MET A 47 3.97 -8.31 4.09
CA MET A 47 4.08 -9.22 5.25
C MET A 47 3.46 -8.62 6.51
N VAL A 48 3.59 -7.30 6.72
CA VAL A 48 2.95 -6.61 7.86
C VAL A 48 1.43 -6.57 7.71
N ILE A 49 0.89 -6.39 6.49
CA ILE A 49 -0.56 -6.48 6.26
C ILE A 49 -1.04 -7.89 6.63
N LEU A 50 -0.39 -8.92 6.07
CA LEU A 50 -0.77 -10.32 6.28
C LEU A 50 -0.66 -10.74 7.75
N SER A 51 0.35 -10.26 8.49
CA SER A 51 0.46 -10.56 9.92
C SER A 51 -0.65 -9.92 10.74
N GLU A 52 -0.99 -8.66 10.45
CA GLU A 52 -2.03 -7.92 11.18
C GLU A 52 -3.44 -8.45 10.87
N THR A 53 -3.68 -9.00 9.68
CA THR A 53 -4.96 -9.63 9.31
C THR A 53 -5.03 -11.13 9.62
N GLY A 54 -3.96 -11.73 10.17
CA GLY A 54 -3.91 -13.16 10.46
C GLY A 54 -3.81 -14.06 9.22
N MET A 55 -3.37 -13.53 8.08
CA MET A 55 -3.35 -14.19 6.78
C MET A 55 -1.97 -14.74 6.34
N LEU A 56 -0.97 -14.78 7.22
CA LEU A 56 0.38 -15.27 6.88
C LEU A 56 0.41 -16.72 6.36
N GLY A 57 -0.52 -17.57 6.82
CA GLY A 57 -0.65 -18.97 6.40
C GLY A 57 -1.66 -19.20 5.27
N CYS A 58 -2.26 -18.15 4.73
CA CYS A 58 -3.25 -18.29 3.67
C CYS A 58 -2.60 -18.83 2.39
N LYS A 59 -3.33 -19.71 1.68
CA LYS A 59 -2.91 -20.17 0.36
C LYS A 59 -2.95 -18.99 -0.63
N PRO A 60 -1.97 -18.89 -1.54
CA PRO A 60 -2.02 -17.89 -2.59
C PRO A 60 -3.24 -18.14 -3.48
N ALA A 61 -3.86 -17.05 -3.94
CA ALA A 61 -4.92 -17.07 -4.93
C ALA A 61 -4.42 -16.39 -6.21
N ASP A 62 -4.61 -17.06 -7.35
CA ASP A 62 -4.19 -16.54 -8.66
C ASP A 62 -5.08 -15.37 -9.10
N THR A 63 -6.35 -15.39 -8.68
CA THR A 63 -7.34 -14.35 -8.93
C THR A 63 -7.73 -13.67 -7.62
N PRO A 64 -7.47 -12.36 -7.45
CA PRO A 64 -7.80 -11.64 -6.22
C PRO A 64 -9.29 -11.56 -5.90
N ILE A 65 -10.15 -11.56 -6.92
CA ILE A 65 -11.61 -11.54 -6.81
C ILE A 65 -12.20 -12.18 -8.08
N GLU A 66 -13.37 -12.81 -7.95
CA GLU A 66 -14.13 -13.30 -9.11
C GLU A 66 -14.69 -12.13 -9.93
N MET A 67 -14.68 -12.27 -11.26
CA MET A 67 -15.26 -11.25 -12.14
C MET A 67 -16.78 -11.19 -11.95
N ASN A 68 -17.33 -9.97 -11.86
CA ASN A 68 -18.76 -9.72 -11.60
C ASN A 68 -19.26 -10.18 -10.23
N HIS A 69 -18.34 -10.37 -9.27
CA HIS A 69 -18.73 -10.63 -7.89
C HIS A 69 -19.54 -9.43 -7.35
N LYS A 70 -20.82 -9.66 -7.06
CA LYS A 70 -21.71 -8.65 -6.48
C LYS A 70 -21.63 -8.75 -4.96
N LEU A 71 -20.92 -7.80 -4.37
CA LEU A 71 -20.99 -7.57 -2.93
C LEU A 71 -22.38 -6.99 -2.61
N CYS A 72 -23.13 -7.66 -1.72
CA CYS A 72 -24.44 -7.22 -1.25
C CYS A 72 -24.34 -6.80 0.22
N GLU A 73 -25.08 -5.76 0.59
CA GLU A 73 -25.25 -5.37 1.99
C GLU A 73 -26.18 -6.37 2.67
N ASP A 74 -25.63 -7.23 3.53
CA ASP A 74 -26.43 -8.08 4.42
C ASP A 74 -26.88 -7.24 5.63
N MET A 75 -28.18 -7.00 5.75
CA MET A 75 -28.78 -6.20 6.83
C MET A 75 -28.78 -6.93 8.19
N ASP A 76 -28.52 -8.24 8.19
CA ASP A 76 -28.54 -9.12 9.37
C ASP A 76 -27.13 -9.40 9.94
N GLN A 77 -26.06 -8.81 9.39
CA GLN A 77 -24.70 -9.00 9.88
C GLN A 77 -24.32 -8.01 10.97
N GLU A 78 -23.49 -8.47 11.92
CA GLU A 78 -22.87 -7.56 12.86
C GLU A 78 -21.99 -6.55 12.11
N PRO A 79 -22.12 -5.25 12.40
CA PRO A 79 -21.34 -4.23 11.72
C PRO A 79 -19.85 -4.48 11.97
N THR A 80 -19.10 -4.62 10.88
CA THR A 80 -17.64 -4.69 10.95
C THR A 80 -17.11 -3.39 11.55
N ASN A 81 -16.02 -3.46 12.33
CA ASN A 81 -15.38 -2.25 12.85
C ASN A 81 -14.96 -1.35 11.67
N LYS A 82 -15.68 -0.23 11.50
CA LYS A 82 -15.51 0.72 10.41
C LYS A 82 -14.07 1.22 10.31
N GLU A 83 -13.43 1.55 11.43
CA GLU A 83 -12.05 2.05 11.44
C GLU A 83 -11.06 0.99 10.96
N GLN A 84 -11.25 -0.26 11.38
CA GLN A 84 -10.40 -1.37 10.96
C GLN A 84 -10.55 -1.63 9.45
N TYR A 85 -11.78 -1.60 8.93
CA TYR A 85 -12.05 -1.73 7.50
C TYR A 85 -11.40 -0.60 6.70
N GLN A 86 -11.65 0.65 7.09
CA GLN A 86 -11.09 1.83 6.42
C GLN A 86 -9.56 1.82 6.43
N ARG A 87 -8.95 1.46 7.57
CA ARG A 87 -7.49 1.31 7.68
C ARG A 87 -6.98 0.23 6.73
N LEU A 88 -7.64 -0.93 6.65
CA LEU A 88 -7.21 -2.01 5.77
C LEU A 88 -7.32 -1.61 4.29
N VAL A 89 -8.45 -1.04 3.88
CA VAL A 89 -8.66 -0.58 2.50
C VAL A 89 -7.64 0.49 2.13
N GLY A 90 -7.34 1.46 3.00
CA GLY A 90 -6.29 2.46 2.77
C GLY A 90 -4.91 1.84 2.51
N ARG A 91 -4.55 0.78 3.24
CA ARG A 91 -3.29 0.05 3.04
C ARG A 91 -3.28 -0.74 1.73
N LEU A 92 -4.42 -1.31 1.34
CA LEU A 92 -4.57 -2.02 0.06
C LEU A 92 -4.50 -1.06 -1.13
N ILE A 93 -5.09 0.14 -1.02
CA ILE A 93 -4.94 1.22 -2.02
C ILE A 93 -3.47 1.60 -2.17
N TYR A 94 -2.75 1.79 -1.06
CA TYR A 94 -1.31 2.07 -1.10
C TYR A 94 -0.52 0.93 -1.78
N LEU A 95 -0.84 -0.33 -1.48
CA LEU A 95 -0.21 -1.49 -2.09
C LEU A 95 -0.47 -1.59 -3.61
N ALA A 96 -1.68 -1.24 -4.06
CA ALA A 96 -2.07 -1.30 -5.47
C ALA A 96 -1.24 -0.36 -6.38
N HIS A 97 -0.61 0.69 -5.82
CA HIS A 97 0.25 1.61 -6.57
C HIS A 97 1.51 0.93 -7.15
N THR A 98 2.03 -0.09 -6.48
CA THR A 98 3.18 -0.88 -6.97
C THR A 98 2.79 -2.29 -7.45
N ARG A 99 1.56 -2.72 -7.14
CA ARG A 99 0.99 -4.03 -7.50
C ARG A 99 -0.33 -3.85 -8.25
N PRO A 100 -0.30 -3.49 -9.54
CA PRO A 100 -1.52 -3.24 -10.31
C PRO A 100 -2.41 -4.48 -10.45
N ASN A 101 -1.86 -5.68 -10.25
CA ASN A 101 -2.59 -6.95 -10.33
C ASN A 101 -3.73 -7.08 -9.30
N ILE A 102 -3.72 -6.31 -8.21
CA ILE A 102 -4.81 -6.31 -7.21
C ILE A 102 -5.73 -5.09 -7.35
N ALA A 103 -5.42 -4.13 -8.23
CA ALA A 103 -6.09 -2.82 -8.27
C ALA A 103 -7.61 -2.94 -8.48
N TYR A 104 -8.06 -3.90 -9.29
CA TYR A 104 -9.49 -4.16 -9.50
C TYR A 104 -10.19 -4.64 -8.22
N ALA A 105 -9.62 -5.61 -7.50
CA ALA A 105 -10.22 -6.07 -6.24
C ALA A 105 -10.26 -4.93 -5.20
N VAL A 106 -9.20 -4.12 -5.15
CA VAL A 106 -9.13 -2.95 -4.26
C VAL A 106 -10.18 -1.89 -4.62
N SER A 107 -10.44 -1.65 -5.90
CA SER A 107 -11.45 -0.67 -6.32
C SER A 107 -12.87 -1.13 -5.96
N VAL A 108 -13.15 -2.42 -6.04
CA VAL A 108 -14.44 -3.02 -5.64
C VAL A 108 -14.67 -2.82 -4.14
N VAL A 109 -13.72 -3.23 -3.29
CA VAL A 109 -13.88 -3.07 -1.82
C VAL A 109 -13.91 -1.60 -1.39
N SER A 110 -13.24 -0.71 -2.12
CA SER A 110 -13.23 0.72 -1.79
C SER A 110 -14.60 1.39 -1.92
N GLN A 111 -15.53 0.83 -2.70
CA GLN A 111 -16.89 1.39 -2.85
C GLN A 111 -17.68 1.38 -1.54
N PHE A 112 -17.31 0.50 -0.61
CA PHE A 112 -18.04 0.27 0.63
C PHE A 112 -17.33 0.86 1.87
N ILE A 113 -16.35 1.77 1.66
CA ILE A 113 -15.69 2.52 2.76
C ILE A 113 -16.70 3.32 3.61
N HIS A 114 -17.81 3.73 2.98
CA HIS A 114 -18.83 4.58 3.60
C HIS A 114 -19.98 3.78 4.26
N SER A 115 -20.32 2.59 3.74
CA SER A 115 -21.30 1.65 4.32
C SER A 115 -20.60 0.32 4.66
N SER A 116 -20.18 0.18 5.92
CA SER A 116 -19.35 -0.95 6.41
C SER A 116 -20.17 -2.18 6.81
N SER A 117 -21.14 -2.57 5.97
CA SER A 117 -21.79 -3.88 6.05
C SER A 117 -21.60 -4.60 4.71
N ILE A 118 -20.64 -5.53 4.65
CA ILE A 118 -20.28 -6.21 3.40
C ILE A 118 -19.81 -7.63 3.71
N ARG A 119 -20.29 -8.59 2.92
CA ARG A 119 -19.83 -9.99 2.87
C ARG A 119 -18.69 -10.17 1.87
#